data_AF-A0A845LTI7-F1
#
_entry.id   AF-A0A845LTI7-F1
#
_cell.length_a   1.000
_cell.length_b   1.000
_cell.length_c   1.000
_cell.angle_alpha   90.00
_cell.angle_beta   90.00
_cell.angle_gamma   90.00
#
_symmetry.space_group_name_H-M   'P 1'
#
loop_
_entity.id
_entity.type
_entity.pdbx_description
1 polymer ?
#
loop_
_entity_poly.entity_id
_entity_poly.type
_entity_poly.pdbx_seq_one_letter_code
_entity_poly.pdbx_strand_id
1 'polypeptide(L)'
;MDEKKRENPGNFGKYKLKNAKSLKKKVDAYFNAQDSHVTTALVGTGPNAVVRTFPDPQPYTWTGLARAIGLSGRQAILNYMDRDEFAPILKDARMRIEEQWEAKLHRLGNNNGVMFALMNNTSPENGQWDNKVTQNVNMGGQPGNPLEIKHSIDELSEDQLKAIEAILMKK
;
A
#
# COMPACT_ATOMS: atom_id res chain seq x y z
N MET A 1 32.59 17.21 -10.03
CA MET A 1 31.62 16.09 -9.95
C MET A 1 30.32 16.71 -9.50
N ASP A 2 29.54 17.21 -10.45
CA ASP A 2 28.29 17.91 -10.16
C ASP A 2 27.15 16.91 -10.03
N GLU A 3 26.59 16.88 -8.82
CA GLU A 3 25.47 16.06 -8.42
C GLU A 3 24.24 16.51 -9.21
N LYS A 4 23.86 15.74 -10.24
CA LYS A 4 22.62 15.96 -10.99
C LYS A 4 21.44 15.88 -10.03
N LYS A 5 20.88 17.04 -9.67
CA LYS A 5 19.53 17.16 -9.11
C LYS A 5 18.60 16.39 -10.03
N ARG A 6 18.02 15.29 -9.52
CA ARG A 6 17.00 14.53 -10.23
C ARG A 6 15.79 15.44 -10.39
N GLU A 7 15.59 15.99 -11.58
CA GLU A 7 14.36 16.69 -11.93
C GLU A 7 13.20 15.71 -11.77
N ASN A 8 12.24 16.08 -10.92
CA ASN A 8 11.13 15.23 -10.51
C ASN A 8 10.14 15.11 -11.70
N PRO A 9 9.97 13.93 -12.33
CA PRO A 9 9.23 13.78 -13.59
C PRO A 9 7.70 13.71 -13.41
N GLY A 10 7.16 14.41 -12.42
CA GLY A 10 5.72 14.48 -12.15
C GLY A 10 5.15 15.81 -12.59
N ASN A 11 4.49 15.87 -13.74
CA ASN A 11 3.68 17.02 -14.14
C ASN A 11 2.50 17.17 -13.15
N PHE A 12 2.67 17.96 -12.08
CA PHE A 12 1.66 18.23 -11.04
C PHE A 12 0.62 19.30 -11.44
N GLY A 13 0.57 19.69 -12.73
CA GLY A 13 0.02 20.96 -13.22
C GLY A 13 -1.46 21.29 -12.96
N LYS A 14 -2.22 20.50 -12.19
CA LYS A 14 -3.64 20.81 -11.88
C LYS A 14 -4.07 20.63 -10.43
N TYR A 15 -3.31 19.91 -9.58
CA TYR A 15 -3.79 19.51 -8.25
C TYR A 15 -2.80 19.91 -7.15
N LYS A 16 -2.78 21.21 -6.83
CA LYS A 16 -1.95 21.77 -5.75
C LYS A 16 -2.77 21.95 -4.47
N LEU A 17 -2.31 21.35 -3.37
CA LEU A 17 -2.87 21.63 -2.04
C LEU A 17 -2.52 23.05 -1.63
N LYS A 18 -3.50 23.79 -1.09
CA LYS A 18 -3.37 25.23 -0.81
C LYS A 18 -2.75 25.52 0.55
N ASN A 19 -3.30 24.93 1.61
CA ASN A 19 -2.82 25.09 2.99
C ASN A 19 -3.29 23.92 3.88
N ALA A 20 -2.58 23.71 4.99
CA ALA A 20 -2.85 22.65 5.95
C ALA A 20 -4.29 22.67 6.51
N LYS A 21 -4.83 23.85 6.84
CA LYS A 21 -6.18 23.98 7.42
C LYS A 21 -7.28 23.51 6.46
N SER A 22 -7.17 23.90 5.19
CA SER A 22 -8.11 23.47 4.14
C SER A 22 -7.95 21.99 3.84
N LEU A 23 -6.73 21.45 3.90
CA LEU A 23 -6.51 20.01 3.74
C LEU A 23 -7.21 19.25 4.85
N LYS A 24 -6.95 19.59 6.12
CA LYS A 24 -7.59 18.94 7.27
C LYS A 24 -9.11 18.97 7.18
N LYS A 25 -9.71 20.11 6.83
CA LYS A 25 -11.17 20.21 6.63
C LYS A 25 -11.70 19.22 5.58
N LYS A 26 -10.99 19.02 4.47
CA LYS A 26 -11.40 18.06 3.43
C LYS A 26 -11.20 16.62 3.85
N VAL A 27 -10.12 16.31 4.56
CA VAL A 27 -9.84 15.00 5.14
C VAL A 27 -10.92 14.62 6.16
N ASP A 28 -11.23 15.52 7.10
CA ASP A 28 -12.28 15.30 8.10
C ASP A 28 -13.65 15.14 7.44
N ALA A 29 -13.97 15.96 6.44
CA ALA A 29 -15.21 15.84 5.68
C ALA A 29 -15.33 14.50 4.94
N TYR A 30 -14.23 13.97 4.39
CA TYR A 30 -14.23 12.66 3.76
C TYR A 30 -14.60 11.55 4.76
N PHE A 31 -13.90 11.50 5.90
CA PHE A 31 -14.16 10.46 6.90
C PHE A 31 -15.57 10.58 7.50
N ASN A 32 -16.02 11.78 7.83
CA ASN A 32 -17.38 12.00 8.35
C ASN A 32 -18.44 11.52 7.36
N ALA A 33 -18.25 11.75 6.06
CA ALA A 33 -19.19 11.28 5.04
C ALA A 33 -19.21 9.74 4.93
N GLN A 34 -18.07 9.07 5.15
CA GLN A 34 -18.03 7.60 5.19
C GLN A 34 -18.70 7.07 6.45
N ASP A 35 -18.50 7.72 7.60
CA ASP A 35 -19.04 7.31 8.90
C ASP A 35 -20.55 7.51 9.01
N SER A 36 -21.07 8.57 8.38
CA SER A 36 -22.50 8.89 8.42
C SER A 36 -23.36 8.01 7.50
N HIS A 37 -22.78 7.05 6.79
CA HIS A 37 -23.52 6.23 5.85
C HIS A 37 -24.47 5.27 6.58
N VAL A 38 -25.69 5.19 6.05
CA VAL A 38 -26.76 4.33 6.59
C VAL A 38 -27.42 3.58 5.44
N THR A 39 -27.78 2.33 5.71
CA THR A 39 -28.52 1.50 4.77
C THR A 39 -29.91 1.24 5.32
N THR A 40 -30.91 1.39 4.45
CA THR A 40 -32.31 1.14 4.80
C THR A 40 -32.75 -0.18 4.17
N ALA A 41 -33.30 -1.07 4.97
CA ALA A 41 -33.74 -2.39 4.54
C ALA A 41 -35.14 -2.71 5.07
N LEU A 42 -35.89 -3.49 4.30
CA LEU A 42 -37.12 -4.11 4.76
C LEU A 42 -36.74 -5.30 5.65
N VAL A 43 -37.23 -5.31 6.90
CA VAL A 43 -36.94 -6.37 7.87
C VAL A 43 -38.22 -7.11 8.20
N GLY A 44 -38.17 -8.43 8.10
CA GLY A 44 -39.31 -9.32 8.26
C GLY A 44 -39.98 -9.68 6.94
N THR A 45 -41.02 -10.50 7.03
CA THR A 45 -41.72 -11.06 5.87
C THR A 45 -43.23 -10.87 6.03
N GLY A 46 -43.92 -10.59 4.93
CA GLY A 46 -45.38 -10.46 4.92
C GLY A 46 -45.89 -9.16 5.57
N PRO A 47 -47.11 -9.16 6.14
CA PRO A 47 -47.77 -7.94 6.64
C PRO A 47 -47.03 -7.22 7.78
N ASN A 48 -46.10 -7.90 8.45
CA ASN A 48 -45.31 -7.37 9.56
C ASN A 48 -43.95 -6.82 9.13
N ALA A 49 -43.67 -6.75 7.84
CA ALA A 49 -42.42 -6.22 7.34
C ALA A 49 -42.31 -4.72 7.66
N VAL A 50 -41.20 -4.33 8.29
CA VAL A 50 -40.94 -2.94 8.69
C VAL A 50 -39.67 -2.42 8.03
N VAL A 51 -39.72 -1.16 7.58
CA VAL A 51 -38.54 -0.46 7.07
C VAL A 51 -37.69 -0.03 8.26
N ARG A 52 -36.42 -0.45 8.29
CA ARG A 52 -35.45 -0.06 9.32
C ARG A 52 -34.21 0.51 8.68
N THR A 53 -33.59 1.46 9.37
CA THR A 53 -32.33 2.10 8.97
C THR A 53 -31.22 1.64 9.92
N PHE A 54 -30.10 1.23 9.34
CA PHE A 54 -28.94 0.69 10.06
C PHE A 54 -27.68 1.51 9.76
N PRO A 55 -26.77 1.72 10.73
CA PRO A 55 -25.44 2.23 10.46
C PRO A 55 -24.70 1.28 9.51
N ASP A 56 -24.19 1.82 8.40
CA ASP A 56 -23.45 1.05 7.39
C ASP A 56 -22.26 1.89 6.91
N PRO A 57 -21.26 2.16 7.77
CA PRO A 57 -20.16 3.05 7.44
C PRO A 57 -19.38 2.51 6.23
N GLN A 58 -19.17 3.38 5.25
CA GLN A 58 -18.48 3.01 4.01
C GLN A 58 -16.98 2.78 4.25
N PRO A 59 -16.32 1.93 3.44
CA PRO A 59 -14.90 1.66 3.57
C PRO A 59 -14.05 2.90 3.29
N TYR A 60 -13.05 3.14 4.13
CA TYR A 60 -12.06 4.15 3.86
C TYR A 60 -11.05 3.61 2.84
N THR A 61 -10.73 4.44 1.84
CA THR A 61 -9.81 4.06 0.76
C THR A 61 -8.89 5.22 0.41
N TRP A 62 -7.64 4.90 0.04
CA TRP A 62 -6.68 5.91 -0.43
C TRP A 62 -7.17 6.69 -1.65
N THR A 63 -7.81 6.01 -2.58
CA THR A 63 -8.34 6.61 -3.81
C THR A 63 -9.57 7.47 -3.53
N GLY A 64 -10.44 7.04 -2.60
CA GLY A 64 -11.56 7.84 -2.11
C GLY A 64 -11.09 9.13 -1.44
N LEU A 65 -10.09 9.01 -0.55
CA LEU A 65 -9.46 10.16 0.09
C LEU A 65 -8.84 11.11 -0.93
N ALA A 66 -8.03 10.59 -1.87
CA ALA A 66 -7.40 11.38 -2.93
C ALA A 66 -8.43 12.18 -3.73
N ARG A 67 -9.52 11.52 -4.13
CA ARG A 67 -10.63 12.15 -4.86
C ARG A 67 -11.27 13.26 -4.03
N ALA A 68 -11.53 13.03 -2.74
CA ALA A 68 -12.17 14.00 -1.86
C ALA A 68 -11.30 15.25 -1.63
N ILE A 69 -9.98 15.09 -1.44
CA ILE A 69 -9.08 16.23 -1.24
C ILE A 69 -8.73 16.96 -2.55
N GLY A 70 -8.98 16.31 -3.70
CA GLY A 70 -8.77 16.87 -5.04
C GLY A 70 -7.37 16.59 -5.61
N LEU A 71 -6.81 15.43 -5.30
CA LEU A 71 -5.56 14.93 -5.88
C LEU A 71 -5.82 13.93 -7.01
N SER A 72 -4.82 13.72 -7.87
CA SER A 72 -4.92 12.81 -9.02
C SER A 72 -4.96 11.33 -8.65
N GLY A 73 -4.51 10.95 -7.45
CA GLY A 73 -4.51 9.57 -6.99
C GLY A 73 -3.63 9.34 -5.77
N ARG A 74 -3.44 8.06 -5.40
CA ARG A 74 -2.65 7.65 -4.22
C ARG A 74 -1.21 8.18 -4.25
N GLN A 75 -0.54 8.08 -5.40
CA GLN A 75 0.86 8.56 -5.51
C GLN A 75 0.99 10.03 -5.16
N ALA A 76 0.01 10.85 -5.51
CA ALA A 76 0.02 12.26 -5.15
C ALA A 76 -0.05 12.43 -3.62
N ILE A 77 -0.88 11.65 -2.91
CA ILE A 77 -0.90 11.68 -1.43
C ILE A 77 0.48 11.40 -0.87
N LEU A 78 1.13 10.33 -1.32
CA LEU A 78 2.47 9.94 -0.86
C LEU A 78 3.46 11.08 -1.04
N ASN A 79 3.51 11.69 -2.22
CA ASN A 79 4.41 12.81 -2.52
C ASN A 79 4.14 14.06 -1.65
N TYR A 80 2.93 14.24 -1.12
CA TYR A 80 2.59 15.35 -0.21
C TYR A 80 2.89 15.01 1.27
N MET A 81 3.00 13.74 1.63
CA MET A 81 3.42 13.35 2.98
C MET A 81 4.91 13.64 3.25
N ASP A 82 5.72 13.78 2.21
CA ASP A 82 7.13 14.17 2.33
C ASP A 82 7.30 15.68 2.61
N ARG A 83 6.19 16.43 2.63
CA ARG A 83 6.20 17.87 2.89
C ARG A 83 5.72 18.13 4.32
N ASP A 84 6.58 18.74 5.14
CA ASP A 84 6.33 18.97 6.56
C ASP A 84 5.00 19.67 6.86
N GLU A 85 4.53 20.57 5.99
CA GLU A 85 3.26 21.28 6.16
C GLU A 85 2.04 20.32 6.15
N PHE A 86 2.08 19.26 5.33
CA PHE A 86 0.94 18.35 5.12
C PHE A 86 1.15 16.98 5.75
N ALA A 87 2.40 16.63 6.06
CA ALA A 87 2.77 15.32 6.59
C ALA A 87 1.95 14.90 7.81
N PRO A 88 1.75 15.73 8.86
CA PRO A 88 1.02 15.30 10.05
C PRO A 88 -0.44 14.93 9.73
N ILE A 89 -1.09 15.69 8.84
CA ILE A 89 -2.50 15.48 8.48
C ILE A 89 -2.65 14.20 7.64
N LEU A 90 -1.76 13.99 6.68
CA LEU A 90 -1.84 12.83 5.79
C LEU A 90 -1.39 11.53 6.46
N LYS A 91 -0.43 11.61 7.41
CA LYS A 91 -0.02 10.47 8.24
C LYS A 91 -1.12 10.07 9.23
N ASP A 92 -1.83 11.02 9.82
CA ASP A 92 -3.02 10.72 10.64
C ASP A 92 -4.14 10.07 9.80
N ALA A 93 -4.43 10.62 8.62
CA ALA A 93 -5.41 10.04 7.70
C ALA A 93 -5.04 8.62 7.27
N ARG A 94 -3.75 8.34 7.07
CA ARG A 94 -3.23 6.99 6.83
C ARG A 94 -3.59 6.06 7.97
N MET A 95 -3.20 6.41 9.19
CA MET A 95 -3.39 5.56 10.36
C MET A 95 -4.87 5.21 10.54
N ARG A 96 -5.77 6.16 10.30
CA ARG A 96 -7.22 5.91 10.36
C ARG A 96 -7.73 4.93 9.29
N ILE A 97 -7.15 4.96 8.08
CA ILE A 97 -7.46 3.97 7.04
C ILE A 97 -6.96 2.58 7.46
N GLU A 98 -5.73 2.50 7.97
CA GLU A 98 -5.10 1.26 8.42
C GLU A 98 -5.86 0.65 9.60
N GLU A 99 -6.25 1.44 10.60
CA GLU A 99 -7.07 1.04 11.74
C GLU A 99 -8.41 0.42 11.28
N GLN A 100 -9.10 1.01 10.31
CA GLN A 100 -10.35 0.44 9.79
C GLN A 100 -10.11 -0.94 9.15
N TRP A 101 -9.01 -1.09 8.42
CA TRP A 101 -8.67 -2.35 7.78
C TRP A 101 -8.26 -3.41 8.82
N GLU A 102 -7.49 -3.05 9.84
CA GLU A 102 -7.19 -3.92 10.98
C GLU A 102 -8.46 -4.38 11.70
N ALA A 103 -9.38 -3.45 11.99
CA ALA A 103 -10.67 -3.80 12.60
C ALA A 103 -11.49 -4.77 11.74
N LYS A 104 -11.40 -4.66 10.40
CA LYS A 104 -12.05 -5.59 9.47
C LYS A 104 -11.41 -6.98 9.49
N LEU A 105 -10.08 -7.08 9.63
CA LEU A 105 -9.41 -8.38 9.80
C LEU A 105 -9.97 -9.15 11.00
N HIS A 106 -10.23 -8.46 12.11
CA HIS A 106 -10.76 -9.10 13.31
C HIS A 106 -12.24 -9.51 13.21
N ARG A 107 -13.02 -8.87 12.32
CA ARG A 107 -14.47 -9.05 12.24
C ARG A 107 -14.92 -9.95 11.08
N LEU A 108 -14.18 -10.00 9.98
CA LEU A 108 -14.59 -10.74 8.78
C LEU A 108 -13.99 -12.16 8.78
N GLY A 109 -14.77 -13.14 8.30
CA GLY A 109 -14.29 -14.52 8.13
C GLY A 109 -13.45 -14.73 6.87
N ASN A 110 -13.50 -13.83 5.90
CA ASN A 110 -12.67 -13.83 4.70
C ASN A 110 -11.88 -12.52 4.59
N ASN A 111 -10.58 -12.62 4.85
CA ASN A 111 -9.70 -11.47 5.08
C ASN A 111 -8.72 -11.20 3.94
N ASN A 112 -8.75 -11.99 2.85
CA ASN A 112 -7.75 -11.91 1.79
C ASN A 112 -7.66 -10.51 1.17
N GLY A 113 -8.80 -9.86 0.92
CA GLY A 113 -8.82 -8.50 0.37
C GLY A 113 -8.26 -7.45 1.34
N VAL A 114 -8.50 -7.63 2.64
CA VAL A 114 -8.02 -6.72 3.68
C VAL A 114 -6.51 -6.89 3.91
N MET A 115 -6.03 -8.14 3.96
CA MET A 115 -4.61 -8.46 3.99
C MET A 115 -3.89 -7.89 2.75
N PHE A 116 -4.46 -8.08 1.56
CA PHE A 116 -3.92 -7.50 0.33
C PHE A 116 -3.82 -5.98 0.43
N ALA A 117 -4.85 -5.32 0.98
CA ALA A 117 -4.87 -3.88 1.14
C ALA A 117 -3.77 -3.40 2.12
N LEU A 118 -3.62 -4.05 3.27
CA LEU A 118 -2.60 -3.71 4.26
C LEU A 118 -1.19 -3.92 3.70
N MET A 119 -0.89 -5.07 3.08
CA MET A 119 0.45 -5.34 2.56
C MET A 119 0.86 -4.38 1.44
N ASN A 120 -0.06 -4.04 0.52
CA ASN A 120 0.27 -3.25 -0.67
C ASN A 120 0.08 -1.74 -0.51
N ASN A 121 -0.76 -1.31 0.43
CA ASN A 121 -1.11 0.11 0.55
C ASN A 121 -0.52 0.80 1.78
N THR A 122 0.10 0.07 2.71
CA THR A 122 0.91 0.66 3.79
C THR A 122 2.32 1.01 3.31
N SER A 123 3.01 1.89 4.04
CA SER A 123 4.34 2.38 3.66
C SER A 123 5.44 1.68 4.46
N PRO A 124 6.60 1.38 3.86
CA PRO A 124 7.76 0.80 4.56
C PRO A 124 8.19 1.59 5.79
N GLU A 125 8.04 2.93 5.76
CA GLU A 125 8.46 3.84 6.84
C GLU A 125 7.74 3.60 8.18
N ASN A 126 6.55 2.97 8.15
CA ASN A 126 5.71 2.74 9.33
C ASN A 126 5.64 1.26 9.73
N GLY A 127 6.51 0.41 9.19
CA GLY A 127 6.43 -1.04 9.35
C GLY A 127 5.41 -1.63 8.40
N GLN A 128 5.84 -1.87 7.16
CA GLN A 128 5.00 -2.51 6.15
C GLN A 128 4.45 -3.85 6.66
N TRP A 129 3.14 -4.03 6.50
CA TRP A 129 2.52 -5.32 6.78
C TRP A 129 3.07 -6.35 5.80
N ASP A 130 3.57 -7.45 6.34
CA ASP A 130 4.11 -8.54 5.54
C ASP A 130 3.64 -9.89 6.07
N ASN A 131 3.49 -10.84 5.15
CA ASN A 131 3.22 -12.21 5.52
C ASN A 131 4.54 -12.88 5.87
N LYS A 132 4.79 -13.05 7.17
CA LYS A 132 6.00 -13.72 7.64
C LYS A 132 5.95 -15.21 7.28
N VAL A 133 6.67 -15.59 6.23
CA VAL A 133 6.86 -16.99 5.82
C VAL A 133 8.20 -17.49 6.34
N THR A 134 8.19 -18.43 7.28
CA THR A 134 9.39 -19.15 7.71
C THR A 134 9.48 -20.46 6.91
N GLN A 135 10.46 -20.55 6.01
CA GLN A 135 10.78 -21.80 5.31
C GLN A 135 12.10 -22.35 5.83
N ASN A 136 12.08 -23.60 6.28
CA ASN A 136 13.30 -24.35 6.55
C ASN A 136 13.80 -24.93 5.22
N VAL A 137 14.58 -24.14 4.49
CA VAL A 137 15.15 -24.56 3.21
C VAL A 137 16.35 -25.45 3.51
N ASN A 138 16.13 -26.77 3.50
CA ASN A 138 17.24 -27.71 3.45
C ASN A 138 17.89 -27.57 2.06
N MET A 139 18.97 -26.79 1.97
CA MET A 139 19.79 -26.67 0.77
C MET A 139 20.67 -27.90 0.54
N GLY A 140 20.59 -28.92 1.41
CA GLY A 140 21.04 -30.26 1.06
C GLY A 140 20.14 -30.78 -0.05
N GLY A 141 20.72 -31.03 -1.22
CA GLY A 141 20.02 -31.71 -2.31
C GLY A 141 19.27 -32.95 -1.79
N GLN A 142 18.20 -33.35 -2.47
CA GLN A 142 17.45 -34.54 -2.10
C GLN A 142 18.43 -35.71 -1.81
N PRO A 143 18.15 -36.62 -0.86
CA PRO A 143 18.97 -37.81 -0.70
C PRO A 143 19.06 -38.52 -2.06
N GLY A 144 20.24 -38.46 -2.70
CA GLY A 144 20.48 -38.97 -4.06
C GLY A 144 20.63 -37.93 -5.18
N ASN A 145 20.49 -36.63 -4.91
CA ASN A 145 20.70 -35.57 -5.90
C ASN A 145 21.35 -34.31 -5.27
N PRO A 146 22.64 -34.37 -4.89
CA PRO A 146 23.35 -33.25 -4.28
C PRO A 146 23.47 -32.05 -5.25
N LEU A 147 23.68 -30.85 -4.71
CA LEU A 147 24.01 -29.68 -5.52
C LEU A 147 25.38 -29.91 -6.18
N GLU A 148 25.40 -30.18 -7.48
CA GLU A 148 26.64 -30.29 -8.27
C GLU A 148 27.14 -28.89 -8.65
N ILE A 149 28.23 -28.44 -8.04
CA ILE A 149 29.01 -27.32 -8.57
C ILE A 149 29.86 -27.89 -9.71
N LYS A 150 29.40 -27.74 -10.95
CA LYS A 150 30.03 -28.35 -12.14
C LYS A 150 31.35 -27.69 -12.58
N HIS A 151 31.56 -26.44 -12.19
CA HIS A 151 32.78 -25.68 -12.51
C HIS A 151 33.10 -24.76 -11.33
N SER A 152 34.32 -24.85 -10.81
CA SER A 152 34.84 -23.79 -9.95
C SER A 152 35.20 -22.58 -10.80
N ILE A 153 35.06 -21.37 -10.26
CA ILE A 153 35.56 -20.15 -10.91
C ILE A 153 37.07 -20.26 -11.16
N ASP A 154 37.78 -20.99 -10.29
CA ASP A 154 39.22 -21.22 -10.38
C ASP A 154 39.63 -22.12 -11.55
N GLU A 155 38.68 -22.82 -12.18
CA GLU A 155 38.90 -23.73 -13.31
C GLU A 155 38.53 -23.09 -14.66
N LEU A 156 38.03 -21.85 -14.65
CA LEU A 156 37.64 -21.13 -15.85
C LEU A 156 38.87 -20.51 -16.52
N SER A 157 38.96 -20.65 -17.84
CA SER A 157 39.99 -19.95 -18.60
C SER A 157 39.75 -18.43 -18.56
N GLU A 158 40.83 -17.66 -18.77
CA GLU A 158 40.76 -16.19 -18.80
C GLU A 158 39.72 -15.65 -19.80
N ASP A 159 39.51 -16.37 -20.92
CA ASP A 159 38.51 -15.99 -21.92
C ASP A 159 37.07 -16.17 -21.42
N GLN A 160 36.83 -17.22 -20.63
CA GLN A 160 35.52 -17.47 -20.01
C GLN A 160 35.26 -16.43 -18.90
N LEU A 161 36.28 -16.08 -18.12
CA LEU A 161 36.19 -15.04 -17.09
C LEU A 161 35.85 -13.68 -17.71
N LYS A 162 36.54 -13.29 -18.79
CA LYS A 162 36.25 -12.04 -19.52
C LYS A 162 34.84 -12.01 -20.11
N ALA A 163 34.34 -13.15 -20.60
CA ALA A 163 32.97 -13.24 -21.11
C ALA A 163 31.92 -13.04 -19.99
N ILE A 164 32.16 -13.60 -18.80
CA ILE A 164 31.30 -13.42 -17.63
C ILE A 164 31.36 -11.96 -17.13
N GLU A 165 32.55 -11.38 -17.03
CA GLU A 165 32.72 -9.97 -16.66
C GLU A 165 31.98 -9.05 -17.63
N ALA A 166 32.08 -9.30 -18.94
CA ALA A 166 31.36 -8.53 -19.95
C ALA A 166 29.83 -8.65 -19.82
N ILE A 167 29.29 -9.75 -19.29
CA ILE A 167 27.86 -9.93 -19.01
C ILE A 167 27.46 -9.20 -17.73
N LEU A 168 28.28 -9.31 -16.67
CA LEU A 168 28.03 -8.64 -15.39
C LEU A 168 28.10 -7.11 -15.50
N MET A 169 29.04 -6.60 -16.31
CA MET A 169 29.24 -5.17 -16.58
C MET A 169 28.21 -4.58 -17.57
N LYS A 170 27.34 -5.41 -18.16
CA LYS A 170 26.25 -4.97 -19.06
C LYS A 170 24.95 -4.59 -18.33
N LYS A 171 24.93 -4.65 -16.99
CA LYS A 171 23.81 -4.20 -16.16
C LYS A 171 23.97 -2.76 -15.71
#